data_AF-W5SCS2-F1
#
_entry.id   AF-W5SCS2-F1
#
_cell.length_a   1.000
_cell.length_b   1.000
_cell.length_c   1.000
_cell.angle_alpha   90.00
_cell.angle_beta   90.00
_cell.angle_gamma   90.00
#
_symmetry.space_group_name_H-M   'P 1'
#
loop_
_entity.id
_entity.type
_entity.pdbx_description
1 polymer ?
#
loop_
_entity_poly.entity_id
_entity_poly.type
_entity_poly.pdbx_seq_one_letter_code
_entity_poly.pdbx_strand_id
1 'polypeptide(L)'
;MSGVYSIVLDLDKKSKALSVLESFKEQSLDEKVTNFTIATKAFLDKLKSKHAELGVDQGAATKDNAQKAIDCVNQVNGENGAAELIKLNKSVDELLKAANEAVEAAIKELTTPAKPSNN
;
A
#
# COMPACT_ATOMS: atom_id res chain seq x y z
N MET A 1 -0.28 -0.62 -19.90
CA MET A 1 -0.74 -0.41 -18.51
C MET A 1 -1.39 -1.63 -17.86
N SER A 2 -1.80 -2.66 -18.62
CA SER A 2 -2.47 -3.85 -18.09
C SER A 2 -1.67 -4.58 -17.00
N GLY A 3 -0.34 -4.69 -17.13
CA GLY A 3 0.50 -5.30 -16.10
C GLY A 3 0.46 -4.54 -14.76
N VAL A 4 0.47 -3.21 -14.79
CA VAL A 4 0.30 -2.38 -13.58
C VAL A 4 -1.07 -2.64 -12.96
N TYR A 5 -2.12 -2.65 -13.76
CA TYR A 5 -3.48 -2.93 -13.28
C TYR A 5 -3.59 -4.33 -12.63
N SER A 6 -2.97 -5.36 -13.21
CA SER A 6 -2.91 -6.70 -12.62
C SER A 6 -2.21 -6.72 -11.26
N ILE A 7 -1.07 -6.01 -11.13
CA ILE A 7 -0.37 -5.89 -9.85
C ILE A 7 -1.27 -5.22 -8.79
N VAL A 8 -1.96 -4.14 -9.16
CA VAL A 8 -2.85 -3.42 -8.22
C VAL A 8 -4.05 -4.26 -7.81
N LEU A 9 -4.61 -5.08 -8.70
CA LEU A 9 -5.63 -6.06 -8.33
C LEU A 9 -5.12 -7.07 -7.30
N ASP A 10 -3.89 -7.53 -7.43
CA ASP A 10 -3.30 -8.45 -6.46
C ASP A 10 -2.98 -7.75 -5.13
N LEU A 11 -2.60 -6.47 -5.15
CA LEU A 11 -2.50 -5.65 -3.95
C LEU A 11 -3.86 -5.51 -3.25
N ASP A 12 -4.95 -5.26 -3.98
CA ASP A 12 -6.30 -5.14 -3.43
C ASP A 12 -6.76 -6.45 -2.76
N LYS A 13 -6.47 -7.60 -3.37
CA LYS A 13 -6.72 -8.91 -2.75
C LYS A 13 -5.92 -9.08 -1.45
N LYS A 14 -4.63 -8.73 -1.46
CA LYS A 14 -3.75 -8.86 -0.29
C LYS A 14 -4.15 -7.90 0.84
N SER A 15 -4.51 -6.66 0.52
CA SER A 15 -4.95 -5.69 1.53
C SER A 15 -6.23 -6.13 2.23
N LYS A 16 -7.18 -6.69 1.48
CA LYS A 16 -8.41 -7.30 2.04
C LYS A 16 -8.10 -8.51 2.92
N ALA A 17 -7.18 -9.38 2.49
CA ALA A 17 -6.75 -10.50 3.30
C ALA A 17 -6.12 -10.05 4.63
N LEU A 18 -5.30 -8.99 4.61
CA LEU A 18 -4.74 -8.41 5.84
C LEU A 18 -5.83 -7.81 6.75
N SER A 19 -6.86 -7.17 6.19
CA SER A 19 -7.92 -6.49 6.96
C SER A 19 -8.76 -7.40 7.85
N VAL A 20 -8.74 -8.71 7.59
CA VAL A 20 -9.49 -9.72 8.35
C VAL A 20 -8.62 -10.52 9.32
N LEU A 21 -7.30 -10.29 9.36
CA LEU A 21 -6.40 -10.98 10.29
C LEU A 21 -6.57 -10.43 11.71
N GLU A 22 -6.93 -11.31 12.64
CA GLU A 22 -7.09 -10.95 14.06
C GLU A 22 -5.77 -10.50 14.69
N SER A 23 -4.65 -11.13 14.33
CA SER A 23 -3.31 -10.78 14.83
C SER A 23 -2.91 -9.33 14.56
N PHE A 24 -3.40 -8.73 13.47
CA PHE A 24 -3.14 -7.30 13.19
C PHE A 24 -3.97 -6.38 14.09
N LYS A 25 -5.16 -6.80 14.50
CA LYS A 25 -6.00 -6.05 15.44
C LYS A 25 -5.40 -6.07 16.85
N GLU A 26 -4.90 -7.23 17.28
CA GLU A 26 -4.22 -7.38 18.57
C GLU A 26 -3.00 -6.45 18.69
N GLN A 27 -2.29 -6.24 17.58
CA GLN A 27 -1.12 -5.36 17.50
C GLN A 27 -1.47 -3.90 17.14
N SER A 28 -2.75 -3.51 17.16
CA SER A 28 -3.22 -2.15 16.82
C SER A 28 -2.77 -1.65 15.44
N LEU A 29 -2.68 -2.55 14.45
CA LEU A 29 -2.29 -2.25 13.06
C LEU A 29 -3.51 -2.08 12.13
N ASP A 30 -4.72 -2.19 12.65
CA ASP A 30 -5.99 -2.19 11.91
C ASP A 30 -6.22 -0.87 11.15
N GLU A 31 -5.92 0.27 11.77
CA GLU A 31 -6.02 1.58 11.11
C GLU A 31 -5.07 1.66 9.91
N LYS A 32 -3.82 1.18 10.06
CA LYS A 32 -2.82 1.20 8.98
C LYS A 32 -3.21 0.28 7.83
N VAL A 33 -3.73 -0.92 8.12
CA VAL A 33 -4.26 -1.83 7.08
C VAL A 33 -5.47 -1.23 6.37
N THR A 34 -6.34 -0.52 7.10
CA THR A 34 -7.49 0.19 6.53
C THR A 34 -7.03 1.29 5.57
N ASN A 35 -6.07 2.11 5.99
CA ASN A 35 -5.50 3.17 5.14
C ASN A 35 -4.83 2.60 3.87
N PHE A 36 -4.07 1.50 4.01
CA PHE A 36 -3.50 0.78 2.86
C PHE A 36 -4.58 0.26 1.91
N THR A 37 -5.67 -0.31 2.43
CA THR A 37 -6.79 -0.81 1.62
C THR A 37 -7.51 0.32 0.89
N ILE A 38 -7.79 1.43 1.58
CA ILE A 38 -8.42 2.62 0.97
C ILE A 38 -7.54 3.18 -0.14
N ALA A 39 -6.23 3.33 0.08
CA ALA A 39 -5.31 3.85 -0.91
C ALA A 39 -5.18 2.92 -2.13
N THR A 40 -5.12 1.61 -1.91
CA THR A 40 -5.08 0.60 -2.98
C THR A 40 -6.32 0.69 -3.86
N LYS A 41 -7.50 0.77 -3.24
CA LYS A 41 -8.77 0.92 -3.94
C LYS A 41 -8.84 2.24 -4.71
N ALA A 42 -8.39 3.35 -4.11
CA ALA A 42 -8.37 4.65 -4.78
C ALA A 42 -7.51 4.63 -6.05
N PHE A 43 -6.32 4.02 -5.99
CA PHE A 43 -5.46 3.87 -7.17
C PHE A 43 -6.09 2.96 -8.23
N LEU A 44 -6.65 1.82 -7.82
CA LEU A 44 -7.33 0.90 -8.73
C LEU A 44 -8.51 1.58 -9.45
N ASP A 45 -9.35 2.28 -8.70
CA ASP A 45 -10.53 2.99 -9.23
C ASP A 45 -10.09 4.13 -10.16
N LYS A 46 -8.98 4.82 -9.87
CA LYS A 46 -8.41 5.83 -10.76
C LYS A 46 -7.95 5.22 -12.09
N LEU A 47 -7.14 4.16 -12.06
CA LEU A 47 -6.68 3.47 -13.27
C LEU A 47 -7.86 3.00 -14.12
N LYS A 48 -8.92 2.50 -13.49
CA LYS A 48 -10.15 2.10 -14.17
C LYS A 48 -10.89 3.28 -14.80
N SER A 49 -11.03 4.40 -14.08
CA SER A 49 -11.66 5.62 -14.60
C SER A 49 -10.91 6.22 -15.80
N LYS A 50 -9.61 5.98 -15.88
CA LYS A 50 -8.70 6.46 -16.93
C LYS A 50 -8.46 5.43 -18.03
N HIS A 51 -9.33 4.43 -18.15
CA HIS A 51 -9.21 3.38 -19.16
C HIS A 51 -9.12 3.91 -20.59
N ALA A 52 -9.81 5.00 -20.94
CA ALA A 52 -9.73 5.61 -22.27
C ALA A 52 -8.32 6.10 -22.62
N GLU A 53 -7.50 6.46 -21.63
CA GLU A 53 -6.14 7.00 -21.82
C GLU A 53 -5.06 5.93 -21.61
N LEU A 54 -5.35 4.94 -20.76
CA LEU A 54 -4.39 3.93 -20.28
C LEU A 54 -4.60 2.54 -20.87
N GLY A 55 -5.84 2.22 -21.25
CA GLY A 55 -6.29 0.94 -21.79
C GLY A 55 -6.54 0.97 -23.29
N VAL A 56 -5.90 1.91 -24.01
CA VAL A 56 -6.00 2.03 -25.46
C VAL A 56 -5.57 0.72 -26.14
N ASP A 57 -6.27 0.35 -27.20
CA ASP A 57 -6.04 -0.87 -27.97
C ASP A 57 -4.58 -1.06 -28.35
N GLN A 58 -4.17 -2.34 -28.40
CA GLN A 58 -2.81 -2.76 -28.72
C GLN A 58 -1.74 -2.13 -27.78
N GLY A 59 -2.14 -1.63 -26.61
CA GLY A 59 -1.23 -1.01 -25.66
C GLY A 59 -0.72 0.36 -26.10
N ALA A 60 -1.42 1.05 -27.01
CA ALA A 60 -1.00 2.33 -27.59
C ALA A 60 -1.13 3.55 -26.64
N ALA A 61 -1.18 3.33 -25.32
CA ALA A 61 -1.10 4.41 -24.35
C ALA A 61 0.20 5.19 -24.55
N THR A 62 0.10 6.53 -24.58
CA THR A 62 1.28 7.38 -24.78
C THR A 62 2.23 7.28 -23.59
N LYS A 63 3.50 7.59 -23.81
CA LYS A 63 4.49 7.70 -22.73
C LYS A 63 4.03 8.70 -21.66
N ASP A 64 3.50 9.85 -22.06
CA ASP A 64 2.99 10.87 -21.13
C ASP A 64 1.84 10.32 -20.27
N ASN A 65 0.84 9.66 -20.88
CA ASN A 65 -0.28 9.07 -20.16
C ASN A 65 0.17 7.99 -19.17
N ALA A 66 1.15 7.16 -19.57
CA ALA A 66 1.73 6.15 -18.69
C ALA A 66 2.48 6.81 -17.52
N GLN A 67 3.31 7.82 -17.78
CA GLN A 67 4.04 8.53 -16.72
C GLN A 67 3.09 9.22 -15.74
N LYS A 68 2.03 9.87 -16.22
CA LYS A 68 0.98 10.46 -15.36
C LYS A 68 0.25 9.42 -14.50
N ALA A 69 0.36 8.12 -14.79
CA ALA A 69 -0.23 7.06 -14.00
C ALA A 69 0.74 6.42 -12.99
N ILE A 70 2.03 6.31 -13.30
CA ILE A 70 2.98 5.51 -12.48
C ILE A 70 4.31 6.18 -12.15
N ASP A 71 4.66 7.31 -12.76
CA ASP A 71 5.90 8.03 -12.46
C ASP A 71 5.70 8.93 -11.24
N CYS A 72 5.84 8.35 -10.05
CA CYS A 72 5.66 9.05 -8.77
C CYS A 72 6.76 10.08 -8.46
N VAL A 73 7.83 10.16 -9.27
CA VAL A 73 8.95 11.08 -9.05
C VAL A 73 8.77 12.33 -9.92
N ASN A 74 8.52 12.13 -11.21
CA ASN A 74 8.46 13.24 -12.18
C ASN A 74 7.03 13.73 -12.46
N GLN A 75 6.00 12.94 -12.12
CA GLN A 75 4.59 13.27 -12.34
C GLN A 75 3.81 13.23 -11.03
N VAL A 76 4.29 13.93 -9.99
CA VAL A 76 3.67 13.91 -8.64
C VAL A 76 2.18 14.29 -8.62
N ASN A 77 1.74 15.10 -9.59
CA ASN A 77 0.34 15.49 -9.79
C ASN A 77 -0.28 14.80 -11.01
N GLY A 78 0.28 13.68 -11.44
CA GLY A 78 -0.16 12.93 -12.61
C GLY A 78 -1.62 12.51 -12.44
N GLU A 79 -2.47 13.07 -13.29
CA GLU A 79 -3.93 12.95 -13.23
C GLU A 79 -4.46 11.54 -13.52
N ASN A 80 -3.57 10.65 -13.96
CA ASN A 80 -3.89 9.29 -14.37
C ASN A 80 -3.62 8.23 -13.31
N GLY A 81 -3.13 8.63 -12.14
CA GLY A 81 -2.93 7.73 -11.01
C GLY A 81 -1.63 7.93 -10.23
N ALA A 82 -0.69 8.75 -10.71
CA ALA A 82 0.57 8.94 -10.00
C ALA A 82 0.35 9.56 -8.61
N ALA A 83 -0.63 10.47 -8.47
CA ALA A 83 -1.01 11.05 -7.19
C ALA A 83 -1.60 10.00 -6.22
N GLU A 84 -2.45 9.10 -6.69
CA GLU A 84 -2.97 7.97 -5.90
C GLU A 84 -1.88 6.96 -5.56
N LEU A 85 -0.94 6.68 -6.48
CA LEU A 85 0.19 5.79 -6.25
C LEU A 85 1.12 6.34 -5.16
N ILE A 86 1.35 7.66 -5.10
CA ILE A 86 2.11 8.29 -4.01
C ILE A 86 1.43 8.05 -2.66
N LYS A 87 0.10 8.21 -2.59
CA LYS A 87 -0.68 7.93 -1.37
C LYS A 87 -0.62 6.45 -0.98
N LEU A 88 -0.65 5.55 -1.97
CA LEU A 88 -0.48 4.12 -1.76
C LEU A 88 0.91 3.77 -1.22
N ASN A 89 1.99 4.32 -1.80
CA ASN A 89 3.34 4.09 -1.28
C ASN A 89 3.46 4.57 0.17
N LYS A 90 2.95 5.77 0.47
CA LYS A 90 2.95 6.30 1.84
C LYS A 90 2.22 5.39 2.83
N SER A 91 1.05 4.86 2.47
CA SER A 91 0.29 3.99 3.36
C SER A 91 0.97 2.63 3.57
N VAL A 92 1.66 2.11 2.56
CA VAL A 92 2.50 0.90 2.68
C VAL A 92 3.68 1.16 3.60
N ASP A 93 4.38 2.28 3.45
CA ASP A 93 5.53 2.65 4.30
C ASP A 93 5.11 2.77 5.77
N GLU A 94 3.98 3.42 6.04
CA GLU A 94 3.44 3.54 7.40
C GLU A 94 3.05 2.19 8.00
N LEU A 95 2.42 1.31 7.21
CA LEU A 95 2.05 -0.03 7.65
C LEU A 95 3.29 -0.88 7.95
N LEU A 96 4.30 -0.85 7.08
CA LEU A 96 5.54 -1.59 7.26
C LEU A 96 6.31 -1.09 8.49
N LYS A 97 6.36 0.23 8.69
CA LYS A 97 6.98 0.82 9.88
C LYS A 97 6.31 0.32 11.17
N ALA A 98 4.99 0.39 11.25
CA ALA A 98 4.26 -0.06 12.43
C ALA A 98 4.42 -1.57 12.68
N ALA A 99 4.45 -2.38 11.62
CA ALA A 99 4.71 -3.82 11.73
C ALA A 99 6.13 -4.10 12.26
N ASN A 100 7.14 -3.37 11.79
CA ASN A 100 8.52 -3.50 12.29
C ASN A 100 8.63 -3.08 13.75
N GLU A 101 7.99 -1.98 14.16
CA GLU A 101 7.95 -1.53 15.56
C GLU A 101 7.31 -2.59 16.48
N ALA A 102 6.24 -3.25 16.03
CA ALA A 102 5.62 -4.35 16.78
C ALA A 102 6.56 -5.56 16.94
N VAL A 103 7.32 -5.90 15.90
CA VAL A 103 8.33 -6.98 15.97
C VAL A 103 9.47 -6.61 16.91
N GLU A 104 10.00 -5.39 16.81
CA GLU A 104 11.08 -4.91 17.68
C GLU A 104 10.66 -4.87 19.15
N ALA A 105 9.42 -4.46 19.44
CA ALA A 105 8.86 -4.48 20.79
C ALA A 105 8.81 -5.90 21.37
N ALA A 106 8.30 -6.87 20.61
CA ALA A 106 8.23 -8.27 21.04
C ALA A 106 9.63 -8.86 21.31
N ILE A 107 10.61 -8.57 20.44
CA ILE A 107 12.00 -9.00 20.63
C ILE A 107 12.59 -8.37 21.90
N LYS A 108 12.32 -7.08 22.14
CA LYS A 108 12.82 -6.38 23.32
C LYS A 108 12.26 -6.98 24.60
N GLU A 109 10.96 -7.29 24.66
CA GLU A 109 10.33 -7.93 25.82
C GLU A 109 10.95 -9.30 26.14
N LEU A 110 11.26 -10.10 25.11
CA LEU A 110 11.88 -11.42 25.27
C LEU A 110 13.36 -11.36 25.67
N THR A 111 14.05 -10.26 25.35
CA THR A 111 15.49 -10.11 25.59
C THR A 111 15.82 -9.27 26.82
N THR A 112 14.86 -8.51 27.36
CA THR A 112 15.03 -7.82 28.64
C THR A 112 15.06 -8.83 29.80
N PRO A 113 16.13 -8.86 30.61
CA PRO A 113 16.21 -9.76 31.76
C PRO A 113 15.04 -9.51 32.72
N ALA A 114 14.48 -10.59 33.27
CA ALA A 114 13.48 -10.47 34.32
C ALA A 114 14.05 -9.67 35.50
N LYS A 115 13.25 -8.74 36.03
CA LYS A 115 13.63 -7.94 37.21
C LYS A 115 14.08 -8.90 38.33
N PRO A 116 15.27 -8.69 38.94
CA PRO A 116 15.70 -9.56 40.02
C PRO A 116 14.65 -9.52 41.14
N SER A 117 14.19 -10.70 41.54
CA SER A 117 13.34 -10.87 42.71
C SER A 117 14.21 -10.58 43.93
N ASN A 118 14.03 -9.40 44.54
CA ASN A 118 14.53 -9.16 45.89
C ASN A 118 13.60 -9.89 46.85
N ASN A 119 14.03 -11.06 47.30
CA ASN A 119 13.42 -11.85 48.38
C ASN A 119 14.01 -11.41 49.72
#